data_AF-A0AAE5F5J0-F1
#
_entry.id   AF-A0AAE5F5J0-F1
#
_cell.length_a   1.000
_cell.length_b   1.000
_cell.length_c   1.000
_cell.angle_alpha   90.00
_cell.angle_beta   90.00
_cell.angle_gamma   90.00
#
_symmetry.space_group_name_H-M   'P 1'
#
loop_
_entity.id
_entity.type
_entity.pdbx_description
1 polymer ?
#
loop_
_entity_poly.entity_id
_entity_poly.type
_entity_poly.pdbx_seq_one_letter_code
_entity_poly.pdbx_strand_id
1 'polypeptide(L)'
;MTTKVYRGVIDELLERSWDMGLSFIDQGKFESREELENLFDGVYPWDVDDEEKSELVQELLDEGYIEPSPDADEIDCLQIVDDHLYAHYRDIEAMDLCDCLIYDKGEKNFLLGFSAFGWAYIDGAIDLTTGTIGYYNSNEDIYTPVGNLRDEDVEMLNEVVQDNDWSIDYECTVKRENKVVA
;
A
#
# COMPACT_ATOMS: atom_id res chain seq x y z
N MET A 1 -13.35 -28.36 3.20
CA MET A 1 -13.86 -27.09 2.66
C MET A 1 -13.15 -26.00 3.41
N THR A 2 -12.11 -25.42 2.81
CA THR A 2 -11.44 -24.23 3.33
C THR A 2 -12.34 -23.05 2.97
N THR A 3 -13.00 -22.48 3.97
CA THR A 3 -13.66 -21.19 3.85
C THR A 3 -12.58 -20.20 3.41
N LYS A 4 -12.65 -19.68 2.17
CA LYS A 4 -11.98 -18.43 1.82
C LYS A 4 -12.59 -17.38 2.75
N VAL A 5 -11.88 -17.02 3.81
CA VAL A 5 -12.20 -15.83 4.59
C VAL A 5 -11.92 -14.68 3.62
N TYR A 6 -12.95 -13.90 3.28
CA TYR A 6 -12.72 -12.63 2.61
C TYR A 6 -11.94 -11.76 3.59
N ARG A 7 -10.62 -11.69 3.42
CA ARG A 7 -9.78 -10.66 4.04
C ARG A 7 -10.18 -9.35 3.38
N GLY A 8 -10.68 -8.39 4.16
CA GLY A 8 -11.01 -7.05 3.64
C GLY A 8 -9.71 -6.27 3.38
N VAL A 9 -9.81 -5.13 2.71
CA VAL A 9 -8.65 -4.27 2.39
C VAL A 9 -7.84 -3.90 3.64
N ILE A 10 -8.49 -3.81 4.81
CA ILE A 10 -7.81 -3.57 6.10
C ILE A 10 -6.79 -4.67 6.43
N ASP A 11 -7.18 -5.93 6.29
CA ASP A 11 -6.28 -7.06 6.60
C ASP A 11 -5.10 -7.09 5.63
N GLU A 12 -5.34 -6.76 4.35
CA GLU A 12 -4.31 -6.68 3.32
C GLU A 12 -3.32 -5.55 3.58
N LEU A 13 -3.80 -4.36 3.92
CA LEU A 13 -2.95 -3.22 4.27
C LEU A 13 -2.11 -3.50 5.52
N LEU A 14 -2.69 -4.16 6.53
CA LEU A 14 -1.94 -4.59 7.71
C LEU A 14 -0.87 -5.63 7.36
N GLU A 15 -1.21 -6.64 6.54
CA GLU A 15 -0.26 -7.67 6.11
C GLU A 15 0.90 -7.05 5.32
N ARG A 16 0.61 -6.15 4.38
CA ARG A 16 1.63 -5.44 3.58
C ARG A 16 2.53 -4.54 4.43
N SER A 17 1.93 -3.70 5.28
CA SER A 17 2.67 -2.81 6.18
C SER A 17 3.66 -3.59 7.06
N TRP A 18 3.23 -4.73 7.59
CA TRP A 18 4.07 -5.57 8.45
C TRP A 18 4.98 -6.56 7.73
N ASP A 19 4.89 -6.68 6.41
CA ASP A 19 5.81 -7.43 5.56
C ASP A 19 6.94 -6.49 5.08
N MET A 20 6.82 -6.00 3.85
CA MET A 20 7.78 -5.12 3.18
C MET A 20 7.42 -3.62 3.26
N GLY A 21 6.19 -3.27 3.62
CA GLY A 21 5.67 -1.90 3.61
C GLY A 21 4.52 -1.70 2.61
N LEU A 22 3.80 -0.58 2.73
CA LEU A 22 2.65 -0.26 1.87
C LEU A 22 3.05 0.12 0.44
N SER A 23 4.27 0.60 0.21
CA SER A 23 4.79 0.91 -1.13
C SER A 23 5.25 -0.32 -1.90
N PHE A 24 5.37 -1.48 -1.23
CA PHE A 24 5.71 -2.74 -1.87
C PHE A 24 4.46 -3.55 -2.23
N ILE A 25 4.47 -4.13 -3.43
CA ILE A 25 3.47 -5.10 -3.88
C ILE A 25 4.18 -6.41 -4.20
N ASP A 26 3.77 -7.49 -3.53
CA ASP A 26 4.18 -8.86 -3.85
C ASP A 26 3.61 -9.24 -5.23
N GLN A 27 4.49 -9.41 -6.20
CA GLN A 27 4.16 -9.81 -7.57
C GLN A 27 4.03 -11.33 -7.68
N GLY A 28 4.58 -12.07 -6.71
CA GLY A 28 4.43 -13.50 -6.60
C GLY A 28 5.74 -14.23 -6.28
N LYS A 29 5.56 -15.49 -5.89
CA LYS A 29 6.64 -16.43 -5.64
C LYS A 29 7.16 -17.06 -6.93
N PHE A 30 8.47 -17.30 -7.00
CA PHE A 30 9.11 -18.09 -8.04
C PHE A 30 9.97 -19.21 -7.44
N GLU A 31 10.14 -20.32 -8.17
CA GLU A 31 11.03 -21.43 -7.84
C GLU A 31 12.09 -21.68 -8.93
N SER A 32 12.00 -20.93 -10.03
CA SER A 32 12.91 -21.04 -11.16
C SER A 32 13.13 -19.68 -11.86
N ARG A 33 14.21 -19.59 -12.63
CA ARG A 33 14.51 -18.41 -13.45
C ARG A 33 13.39 -18.11 -14.45
N GLU A 34 12.81 -19.13 -15.08
CA GLU A 34 11.72 -18.95 -16.05
C GLU A 34 10.47 -18.34 -15.37
N GLU A 35 10.15 -18.76 -14.14
CA GLU A 35 9.05 -18.16 -13.37
C GLU A 35 9.36 -16.71 -12.99
N LEU A 36 10.60 -16.39 -12.60
CA LEU A 36 11.02 -15.02 -12.35
C LEU A 36 10.95 -14.15 -13.61
N GLU A 37 11.38 -14.64 -14.77
CA GLU A 37 11.28 -13.94 -16.06
C GLU A 37 9.81 -13.63 -16.40
N ASN A 38 8.89 -14.55 -16.13
CA ASN A 38 7.45 -14.32 -16.33
C ASN A 38 6.88 -13.27 -15.36
N LEU A 39 7.30 -13.30 -14.09
CA LEU A 39 6.89 -12.27 -13.12
C LEU A 39 7.43 -10.90 -13.52
N PHE A 40 8.69 -10.86 -13.95
CA PHE A 40 9.36 -9.66 -14.46
C PHE A 40 8.61 -9.07 -15.66
N ASP A 41 8.24 -9.88 -16.66
CA ASP A 41 7.45 -9.42 -17.82
C ASP A 41 6.07 -8.84 -17.42
N GLY A 42 5.54 -9.25 -16.26
CA GLY A 42 4.26 -8.76 -15.75
C GLY A 42 4.34 -7.41 -15.05
N VAL A 43 5.52 -6.99 -14.60
CA VAL A 43 5.69 -5.80 -13.75
C VAL A 43 6.69 -4.78 -14.29
N TYR A 44 7.66 -5.22 -15.08
CA TYR A 44 8.67 -4.32 -15.64
C TYR A 44 8.00 -3.38 -16.66
N PRO A 45 8.02 -2.06 -16.43
CA PRO A 45 7.17 -1.13 -17.18
C PRO A 45 7.74 -0.77 -18.57
N TRP A 46 8.90 -1.32 -18.95
CA TRP A 46 9.51 -1.07 -20.25
C TRP A 46 9.56 -2.31 -21.13
N ASP A 47 9.28 -2.11 -22.42
CA ASP A 47 9.57 -3.09 -23.45
C ASP A 47 11.11 -3.20 -23.62
N VAL A 48 11.69 -4.25 -23.06
CA VAL A 48 13.08 -4.66 -23.27
C VAL A 48 13.14 -5.87 -24.17
N ASP A 49 14.26 -6.04 -24.89
CA ASP A 49 14.48 -7.26 -25.67
C ASP A 49 14.91 -8.44 -24.79
N ASP A 50 14.93 -9.65 -25.36
CA ASP A 50 15.25 -10.87 -24.61
C ASP A 50 16.68 -10.88 -24.04
N GLU A 51 17.62 -10.19 -24.68
CA GLU A 51 19.02 -10.13 -24.22
C GLU A 51 19.12 -9.21 -23.00
N GLU A 52 18.59 -7.99 -23.10
CA GLU A 52 18.54 -7.03 -22.00
C GLU A 52 17.73 -7.57 -20.82
N LYS A 53 16.57 -8.19 -21.05
CA LYS A 53 15.79 -8.86 -20.00
C LYS A 53 16.60 -9.92 -19.27
N SER A 54 17.31 -10.76 -20.03
CA SER A 54 18.12 -11.84 -19.46
C SER A 54 19.25 -11.29 -18.59
N GLU A 55 19.82 -10.14 -18.93
CA GLU A 55 20.83 -9.44 -18.11
C GLU A 55 20.20 -8.86 -16.84
N LEU A 56 19.08 -8.15 -16.94
CA LEU A 56 18.38 -7.55 -15.79
C LEU A 56 17.88 -8.59 -14.79
N VAL A 57 17.30 -9.70 -15.27
CA VAL A 57 16.88 -10.81 -14.41
C VAL A 57 18.08 -11.48 -13.74
N GLN A 58 19.22 -11.57 -14.42
CA GLN A 58 20.44 -12.10 -13.82
C GLN A 58 20.98 -11.16 -12.74
N GLU A 59 20.98 -9.85 -12.99
CA GLU A 59 21.35 -8.83 -12.01
C GLU A 59 20.44 -8.90 -10.77
N LEU A 60 19.12 -8.99 -10.98
CA LEU A 60 18.15 -9.12 -9.91
C LEU A 60 18.37 -10.38 -9.06
N LEU A 61 18.77 -11.51 -9.68
CA LEU A 61 19.13 -12.74 -8.96
C LEU A 61 20.45 -12.62 -8.19
N ASP A 62 21.42 -11.89 -8.73
CA ASP A 62 22.76 -11.77 -8.14
C ASP A 62 22.80 -10.75 -7.00
N GLU A 63 22.15 -9.60 -7.18
CA GLU A 63 22.15 -8.48 -6.23
C GLU A 63 20.92 -8.47 -5.32
N GLY A 64 19.87 -9.20 -5.69
CA GLY A 64 18.60 -9.26 -4.95
C GLY A 64 17.70 -8.04 -5.15
N TYR A 65 18.14 -7.04 -5.90
CA TYR A 65 17.32 -5.89 -6.30
C TYR A 65 17.85 -5.27 -7.60
N ILE A 66 16.99 -4.55 -8.32
CA ILE A 66 17.39 -3.66 -9.41
C ILE A 66 16.61 -2.35 -9.30
N GLU A 67 17.22 -1.27 -9.78
CA GLU A 67 16.58 0.04 -9.98
C GLU A 67 16.37 0.22 -11.48
N PRO A 68 15.13 0.04 -11.98
CA PRO A 68 14.92 -0.06 -13.41
C PRO A 68 15.23 1.22 -14.20
N SER A 69 15.05 2.40 -13.59
CA SER A 69 15.56 3.68 -14.12
C SER A 69 15.40 4.81 -13.09
N PRO A 70 16.40 5.70 -12.93
CA PRO A 70 16.28 6.89 -12.08
C PRO A 70 15.28 7.94 -12.63
N ASP A 71 14.89 7.83 -13.91
CA ASP A 71 13.91 8.72 -14.56
C ASP A 71 12.52 8.06 -14.69
N ALA A 72 12.30 6.89 -14.09
CA ALA A 72 11.01 6.20 -14.11
C ALA A 72 9.99 6.96 -13.26
N ASP A 73 8.74 7.09 -13.71
CA ASP A 73 7.67 7.73 -12.93
C ASP A 73 6.82 6.74 -12.11
N GLU A 74 6.98 5.43 -12.32
CA GLU A 74 6.04 4.40 -11.82
C GLU A 74 6.66 3.48 -10.72
N ILE A 75 7.78 2.81 -11.02
CA ILE A 75 8.45 1.87 -10.10
C ILE A 75 9.85 2.39 -9.75
N ASP A 76 10.15 2.45 -8.44
CA ASP A 76 11.48 2.82 -7.94
C ASP A 76 12.45 1.64 -7.98
N CYS A 77 12.01 0.45 -7.54
CA CYS A 77 12.83 -0.76 -7.61
C CYS A 77 12.02 -2.05 -7.70
N LEU A 78 12.69 -3.10 -8.20
CA LEU A 78 12.26 -4.49 -8.04
C LEU A 78 13.20 -5.19 -7.07
N GLN A 79 12.66 -6.00 -6.16
CA GLN A 79 13.44 -6.65 -5.11
C GLN A 79 13.00 -8.10 -4.90
N ILE A 80 13.95 -9.00 -4.67
CA ILE A 80 13.70 -10.38 -4.28
C ILE A 80 13.87 -10.54 -2.77
N VAL A 81 12.85 -11.08 -2.12
CA VAL A 81 12.90 -11.47 -0.70
C VAL A 81 12.24 -12.84 -0.55
N ASP A 82 12.93 -13.80 0.07
CA ASP A 82 12.40 -15.15 0.34
C ASP A 82 11.74 -15.86 -0.88
N ASP A 83 12.37 -15.74 -2.05
CA ASP A 83 11.89 -16.26 -3.34
C ASP A 83 10.59 -15.61 -3.87
N HIS A 84 10.22 -14.43 -3.35
CA HIS A 84 9.16 -13.58 -3.88
C HIS A 84 9.74 -12.37 -4.60
N LEU A 85 9.12 -11.99 -5.71
CA LEU A 85 9.39 -10.72 -6.39
C LEU A 85 8.48 -9.64 -5.83
N TYR A 86 9.06 -8.56 -5.34
CA TYR A 86 8.34 -7.36 -4.92
C TYR A 86 8.64 -6.22 -5.88
N ALA A 87 7.63 -5.40 -6.16
CA ALA A 87 7.80 -4.12 -6.81
C ALA A 87 7.55 -3.00 -5.81
N HIS A 88 8.53 -2.09 -5.71
CA HIS A 88 8.44 -0.87 -4.93
C HIS A 88 7.93 0.23 -5.84
N TYR A 89 6.67 0.60 -5.66
CA TYR A 89 6.06 1.70 -6.37
C TYR A 89 6.31 3.00 -5.64
N ARG A 90 6.36 4.10 -6.39
CA ARG A 90 6.37 5.43 -5.77
C ARG A 90 5.12 5.62 -4.93
N ASP A 91 5.26 6.40 -3.87
CA ASP A 91 4.27 6.56 -2.80
C ASP A 91 2.83 6.89 -3.30
N ILE A 92 2.70 7.49 -4.48
CA ILE A 92 1.40 7.85 -5.09
C ILE A 92 0.59 6.64 -5.57
N GLU A 93 1.22 5.55 -6.03
CA GLU A 93 0.48 4.36 -6.46
C GLU A 93 0.11 3.48 -5.25
N ALA A 94 0.87 3.54 -4.16
CA ALA A 94 0.48 2.96 -2.87
C ALA A 94 -0.84 3.58 -2.34
N MET A 95 -1.14 4.79 -2.80
CA MET A 95 -2.29 5.60 -2.42
C MET A 95 -3.54 5.36 -3.27
N ASP A 96 -3.46 4.56 -4.34
CA ASP A 96 -4.62 4.18 -5.18
C ASP A 96 -5.74 3.47 -4.41
N LEU A 97 -5.42 2.93 -3.23
CA LEU A 97 -6.41 2.30 -2.35
C LEU A 97 -7.23 3.33 -1.55
N CYS A 98 -6.78 4.58 -1.43
CA CYS A 98 -7.50 5.60 -0.68
C CYS A 98 -8.38 6.44 -1.60
N ASP A 99 -9.66 6.55 -1.21
CA ASP A 99 -10.70 7.16 -2.01
C ASP A 99 -10.97 8.63 -1.61
N CYS A 100 -10.64 9.03 -0.38
CA CYS A 100 -10.91 10.39 0.10
C CYS A 100 -10.04 10.83 1.29
N LEU A 101 -9.85 12.14 1.42
CA LEU A 101 -9.24 12.77 2.59
C LEU A 101 -10.31 13.37 3.51
N ILE A 102 -10.38 12.88 4.74
CA ILE A 102 -11.31 13.34 5.78
C ILE A 102 -10.55 14.19 6.79
N TYR A 103 -10.98 15.43 6.99
CA TYR A 103 -10.46 16.27 8.07
C TYR A 103 -11.34 16.17 9.33
N ASP A 104 -10.74 15.66 10.41
CA ASP A 104 -11.35 15.60 11.72
C ASP A 104 -11.11 16.91 12.48
N LYS A 105 -12.15 17.73 12.61
CA LYS A 105 -12.13 18.99 13.35
C LYS A 105 -11.94 18.80 14.86
N GLY A 106 -12.23 17.62 15.40
CA GLY A 106 -12.10 17.29 16.82
C GLY A 106 -10.64 17.27 17.25
N GLU A 107 -9.85 16.41 16.60
CA GLU A 107 -8.41 16.26 16.87
C GLU A 107 -7.53 17.17 15.99
N LYS A 108 -8.12 17.84 14.99
CA LYS A 108 -7.43 18.67 13.98
C LYS A 108 -6.39 17.87 13.18
N ASN A 109 -6.81 16.71 12.72
CA ASN A 109 -5.98 15.80 11.93
C ASN A 109 -6.73 15.22 10.73
N PHE A 110 -6.04 14.37 9.98
CA PHE A 110 -6.56 13.75 8.77
C PHE A 110 -6.74 12.24 8.93
N LEU A 111 -7.81 11.74 8.31
CA LEU A 111 -8.03 10.33 8.06
C LEU A 111 -8.04 10.10 6.55
N LEU A 112 -7.32 9.09 6.08
CA LEU A 112 -7.43 8.59 4.71
C LEU A 112 -8.55 7.56 4.67
N GLY A 113 -9.65 7.91 4.00
CA GLY A 113 -10.80 7.02 3.84
C GLY A 113 -10.64 6.13 2.62
N PHE A 114 -11.07 4.87 2.75
CA PHE A 114 -11.06 3.89 1.68
C PHE A 114 -12.23 2.92 1.82
N SER A 115 -12.47 2.15 0.77
CA SER A 115 -13.44 1.06 0.82
C SER A 115 -12.82 -0.26 1.31
N ALA A 116 -13.14 -0.66 2.53
CA ALA A 116 -12.70 -1.90 3.16
C ALA A 116 -13.25 -3.16 2.47
N PHE A 117 -14.43 -3.08 1.86
CA PHE A 117 -15.10 -4.20 1.17
C PHE A 117 -15.45 -3.94 -0.30
N GLY A 118 -14.95 -2.84 -0.87
CA GLY A 118 -15.15 -2.46 -2.26
C GLY A 118 -16.23 -1.39 -2.47
N TRP A 119 -16.02 -0.57 -3.50
CA TRP A 119 -16.82 0.61 -3.85
C TRP A 119 -18.35 0.30 -3.82
N ALA A 120 -19.23 1.18 -3.32
CA ALA A 120 -19.16 2.64 -3.32
C ALA A 120 -19.10 3.34 -1.95
N TYR A 121 -18.75 2.61 -0.89
CA TYR A 121 -18.83 3.14 0.47
C TYR A 121 -17.44 3.30 1.07
N ILE A 122 -17.21 4.45 1.70
CA ILE A 122 -16.09 4.66 2.61
C ILE A 122 -16.47 4.03 3.94
N ASP A 123 -15.91 2.84 4.18
CA ASP A 123 -16.13 2.02 5.35
C ASP A 123 -14.82 1.57 6.04
N GLY A 124 -13.68 2.03 5.55
CA GLY A 124 -12.36 1.94 6.16
C GLY A 124 -11.70 3.32 6.27
N ALA A 125 -10.81 3.48 7.25
CA ALA A 125 -9.95 4.66 7.33
C ALA A 125 -8.60 4.38 8.03
N ILE A 126 -7.57 5.15 7.65
CA ILE A 126 -6.28 5.26 8.35
C ILE A 126 -6.23 6.62 9.06
N ASP A 127 -6.00 6.63 10.37
CA ASP A 127 -5.79 7.87 11.15
C ASP A 127 -4.30 8.22 11.12
N LEU A 128 -3.94 9.26 10.35
CA LEU A 128 -2.55 9.64 10.08
C LEU A 128 -1.79 10.18 11.28
N THR A 129 -2.47 10.52 12.37
CA THR A 129 -1.80 10.97 13.62
C THR A 129 -1.43 9.81 14.51
N THR A 130 -2.24 8.76 14.51
CA THR A 130 -2.06 7.62 15.41
C THR A 130 -1.46 6.41 14.72
N GLY A 131 -1.45 6.39 13.38
CA GLY A 131 -1.02 5.25 12.59
C GLY A 131 -2.00 4.08 12.61
N THR A 132 -3.19 4.27 13.20
CA THR A 132 -4.19 3.19 13.28
C THR A 132 -4.93 3.06 11.96
N ILE A 133 -5.27 1.83 11.61
CA ILE A 133 -6.22 1.49 10.54
C ILE A 133 -7.46 0.84 11.14
N GLY A 134 -8.63 1.12 10.59
CA GLY A 134 -9.90 0.75 11.20
C GLY A 134 -11.10 0.86 10.29
N TYR A 135 -12.25 0.43 10.83
CA TYR A 135 -13.54 0.63 10.18
C TYR A 135 -14.03 2.06 10.39
N TYR A 136 -14.66 2.62 9.37
CA TYR A 136 -15.28 3.95 9.41
C TYR A 136 -16.78 3.85 9.11
N ASN A 137 -17.62 4.43 9.96
CA ASN A 137 -19.04 4.58 9.69
C ASN A 137 -19.32 6.01 9.24
N SER A 138 -19.37 6.20 7.92
CA SER A 138 -19.60 7.50 7.27
C SER A 138 -20.98 8.11 7.52
N ASN A 139 -21.95 7.38 8.07
CA ASN A 139 -23.25 7.95 8.45
C ASN A 139 -23.24 8.62 9.83
N GLU A 140 -22.34 8.17 10.71
CA GLU A 140 -22.30 8.60 12.12
C GLU A 140 -20.98 9.25 12.52
N ASP A 141 -20.03 9.31 11.58
CA ASP A 141 -18.64 9.74 11.74
C ASP A 141 -17.93 9.00 12.88
N ILE A 142 -18.08 7.66 12.90
CA ILE A 142 -17.48 6.79 13.91
C ILE A 142 -16.31 6.03 13.30
N TYR A 143 -15.14 6.16 13.92
CA TYR A 143 -13.93 5.41 13.60
C TYR A 143 -13.66 4.36 14.68
N THR A 144 -13.46 3.11 14.26
CA THR A 144 -13.13 1.99 15.15
C THR A 144 -11.78 1.39 14.72
N PRO A 145 -10.66 1.70 15.40
CA PRO A 145 -9.36 1.16 15.05
C PRO A 145 -9.31 -0.35 15.30
N VAL A 146 -8.62 -1.07 14.41
CA VAL A 146 -8.45 -2.53 14.50
C VAL A 146 -6.99 -2.97 14.50
N GLY A 147 -6.06 -2.13 14.03
CA GLY A 147 -4.63 -2.39 14.02
C GLY A 147 -3.81 -1.13 13.85
N ASN A 148 -2.48 -1.28 13.87
CA ASN A 148 -1.53 -0.21 13.61
C ASN A 148 -0.71 -0.57 12.37
N LEU A 149 -0.43 0.44 11.55
CA LEU A 149 0.60 0.37 10.51
C LEU A 149 1.98 0.58 11.14
N ARG A 150 3.05 0.27 10.39
CA ARG A 150 4.40 0.68 10.75
C ARG A 150 4.55 2.20 10.67
N ASP A 151 5.43 2.76 11.50
CA ASP A 151 5.64 4.20 11.56
C ASP A 151 6.11 4.75 10.20
N GLU A 152 6.95 4.00 9.49
CA GLU A 152 7.47 4.36 8.16
C GLU A 152 6.36 4.50 7.11
N ASP A 153 5.36 3.62 7.13
CA ASP A 153 4.21 3.70 6.24
C ASP A 153 3.33 4.92 6.55
N VAL A 154 3.22 5.27 7.83
CA VAL A 154 2.45 6.45 8.27
C VAL A 154 3.17 7.74 7.88
N GLU A 155 4.50 7.77 7.98
CA GLU A 155 5.32 8.89 7.50
C GLU A 155 5.16 9.08 5.99
N MET A 156 5.32 8.00 5.21
CA MET A 156 5.11 8.00 3.76
C MET A 156 3.71 8.52 3.38
N LEU A 157 2.64 8.00 4.00
CA LEU A 157 1.27 8.45 3.72
C LEU A 157 1.07 9.94 4.07
N ASN A 158 1.69 10.44 5.14
CA ASN A 158 1.64 11.86 5.50
C ASN A 158 2.39 12.73 4.48
N GLU A 159 3.53 12.28 3.97
CA GLU A 159 4.30 12.96 2.92
C GLU A 159 3.47 13.05 1.63
N VAL A 160 2.84 11.95 1.21
CA VAL A 160 1.98 11.94 0.01
C VAL A 160 0.85 12.96 0.10
N VAL A 161 0.12 13.00 1.23
CA VAL A 161 -0.99 13.95 1.42
C VAL A 161 -0.50 15.40 1.34
N GLN A 162 0.69 15.69 1.86
CA GLN A 162 1.27 17.04 1.86
C GLN A 162 1.81 17.44 0.49
N ASP A 163 2.51 16.53 -0.18
CA ASP A 163 3.22 16.81 -1.44
C ASP A 163 2.27 16.83 -2.65
N ASN A 164 1.17 16.08 -2.60
CA ASN A 164 0.19 16.00 -3.69
C ASN A 164 -1.01 16.96 -3.56
N ASP A 165 -0.99 17.88 -2.58
CA ASP A 165 -2.04 18.87 -2.33
C ASP A 165 -3.46 18.27 -2.36
N TRP A 166 -3.66 17.13 -1.68
CA TRP A 166 -4.94 16.44 -1.67
C TRP A 166 -6.02 17.36 -1.09
N SER A 167 -7.06 17.62 -1.89
CA SER A 167 -8.18 18.41 -1.42
C SER A 167 -8.93 17.67 -0.33
N ILE A 168 -9.31 18.38 0.73
CA ILE A 168 -10.20 17.83 1.76
C ILE A 168 -11.56 17.55 1.11
N ASP A 169 -11.91 16.27 0.99
CA ASP A 169 -13.21 15.84 0.47
C ASP A 169 -14.34 16.04 1.49
N TYR A 170 -14.01 15.84 2.77
CA TYR A 170 -15.00 15.82 3.84
C TYR A 170 -14.46 16.37 5.17
N GLU A 171 -15.25 17.20 5.86
CA GLU A 171 -14.90 17.76 7.17
C GLU A 171 -15.94 17.41 8.25
N CYS A 172 -15.55 16.65 9.27
CA CYS A 172 -16.45 16.22 10.34
C CYS A 172 -15.78 16.28 11.72
N THR A 173 -16.46 15.75 12.75
CA THR A 173 -15.85 15.50 14.06
C THR A 173 -15.95 14.01 14.31
N VAL A 174 -14.82 13.32 14.23
CA VAL A 174 -14.77 11.87 14.26
C VAL A 174 -14.85 11.37 15.71
N LYS A 175 -15.82 10.51 15.99
CA LYS A 175 -15.91 9.77 17.25
C LYS A 175 -15.05 8.52 17.13
N ARG A 176 -14.15 8.29 18.08
CA ARG A 176 -13.30 7.10 18.10
C ARG A 176 -13.82 6.09 19.12
N GLU A 177 -14.17 4.88 18.66
CA GLU A 177 -14.68 3.79 19.49
C GLU A 177 -13.61 2.73 19.70
N ASN A 178 -13.34 2.38 20.96
CA ASN A 178 -12.25 1.51 21.41
C ASN A 178 -10.85 2.06 21.07
N LYS A 179 -9.92 1.91 22.02
CA LYS A 179 -8.49 2.18 21.77
C LYS A 179 -7.81 0.84 21.53
N VAL A 180 -7.19 0.66 20.37
CA VAL A 180 -6.20 -0.41 20.20
C VAL A 180 -5.10 -0.14 21.22
N VAL A 181 -4.76 -1.15 22.02
CA VAL A 181 -3.67 -1.05 22.98
C VAL A 181 -2.38 -1.22 22.18
N ALA A 182 -1.54 -0.19 22.16
CA ALA A 182 -0.21 -0.23 21.56
C ALA A 182 0.69 -1.29 22.21
#